data_AF-A0A660QE92-F1
#
_entry.id   AF-A0A660QE92-F1
#
_cell.length_a   1.000
_cell.length_b   1.000
_cell.length_c   1.000
_cell.angle_alpha   90.00
_cell.angle_beta   90.00
_cell.angle_gamma   90.00
#
_symmetry.space_group_name_H-M   'P 1'
#
loop_
_entity.id
_entity.type
_entity.pdbx_description
1 polymer ?
#
loop_
_entity_poly.entity_id
_entity_poly.type
_entity_poly.pdbx_seq_one_letter_code
_entity_poly.pdbx_strand_id
1 'polypeptide(L)'
;MSFDKIKSTADSQNYTYDDDVLAYYLYFLGRITLQELQKHLLSSERSWDLRITDYIKNAVNRFEDDDSLPVVVDQYDPEIPVNPQLQPPPELLLKCNPDVDLSSDSDIDFLTNRVFKLILNDYYSHGIFRQWFDSFYPNTLLEEKDVKAYSEFLVKTALSYATSHESFERFHSTSSSLFPEVVYPSHIPAELLLAIAYKESRFFPGSYRTESSDGRINAVSMGLTHVLVDADFLDISQTNDDIGDGNRDLRTFALISYYYLKNSLTEETHFSDVDLLTIRGSFLYCSIFLDMIYQRLNGCF
;
A
#
# COMPACT_ATOMS: atom_id res chain seq x y z
N MET A 1 15.23 0.45 20.97
CA MET A 1 14.17 1.02 21.84
C MET A 1 13.22 -0.13 22.16
N SER A 2 12.91 -0.46 23.42
CA SER A 2 12.17 -1.69 23.72
C SER A 2 10.70 -1.62 23.28
N PHE A 3 10.10 -2.75 22.93
CA PHE A 3 8.67 -2.87 22.62
C PHE A 3 7.78 -2.26 23.71
N ASP A 4 8.16 -2.42 24.98
CA ASP A 4 7.46 -1.82 26.13
C ASP A 4 7.46 -0.28 26.10
N LYS A 5 8.50 0.34 25.53
CA LYS A 5 8.56 1.80 25.37
C LYS A 5 7.70 2.30 24.22
N ILE A 6 7.57 1.51 23.15
CA ILE A 6 6.65 1.80 22.04
C ILE A 6 5.21 1.70 22.55
N LYS A 7 4.89 0.62 23.27
CA LYS A 7 3.60 0.40 23.91
C LYS A 7 3.24 1.51 24.90
N SER A 8 4.16 1.92 25.79
CA SER A 8 3.86 3.01 26.74
C SER A 8 3.65 4.37 26.08
N THR A 9 4.22 4.58 24.88
CA THR A 9 4.05 5.83 24.13
C THR A 9 2.68 5.84 23.45
N ALA A 10 2.27 4.73 22.86
CA ALA A 10 0.94 4.56 22.26
C ALA A 10 -0.20 4.52 23.29
N ASP A 11 0.06 4.07 24.52
CA ASP A 11 -0.95 4.04 25.60
C ASP A 11 -1.13 5.42 26.30
N SER A 12 -0.40 6.48 25.88
CA SER A 12 -0.49 7.80 26.50
C SER A 12 -1.67 8.62 25.95
N GLN A 13 -2.51 9.20 26.83
CA GLN A 13 -3.81 9.81 26.51
C GLN A 13 -3.79 11.10 25.65
N ASN A 14 -2.71 11.38 24.92
CA ASN A 14 -2.63 12.51 24.00
C ASN A 14 -2.82 12.04 22.56
N TYR A 15 -4.09 11.99 22.16
CA TYR A 15 -4.59 11.53 20.86
C TYR A 15 -3.82 12.15 19.68
N THR A 16 -3.08 11.35 18.91
CA THR A 16 -2.41 11.74 17.65
C THR A 16 -2.56 10.67 16.56
N TYR A 17 -2.21 11.01 15.30
CA TYR A 17 -2.34 10.17 14.09
C TYR A 17 -1.93 8.70 14.26
N ASP A 18 -0.93 8.44 15.11
CA ASP A 18 -0.36 7.11 15.39
C ASP A 18 -1.32 6.18 16.17
N ASP A 19 -2.32 6.73 16.87
CA ASP A 19 -3.27 5.95 17.67
C ASP A 19 -4.29 5.20 16.79
N ASP A 20 -4.53 5.66 15.56
CA ASP A 20 -5.51 5.07 14.66
C ASP A 20 -4.99 3.76 14.02
N VAL A 21 -3.70 3.71 13.63
CA VAL A 21 -3.10 2.47 13.08
C VAL A 21 -3.09 1.36 14.12
N LEU A 22 -2.76 1.70 15.38
CA LEU A 22 -2.80 0.74 16.48
C LEU A 22 -4.23 0.22 16.72
N ALA A 23 -5.25 1.09 16.68
CA ALA A 23 -6.63 0.65 16.81
C ALA A 23 -7.03 -0.34 15.70
N TYR A 24 -6.67 -0.05 14.44
CA TYR A 24 -6.92 -0.98 13.34
C TYR A 24 -6.13 -2.28 13.49
N TYR A 25 -4.88 -2.23 13.95
CA TYR A 25 -4.09 -3.42 14.22
C TYR A 25 -4.72 -4.28 15.33
N LEU A 26 -5.17 -3.68 16.43
CA LEU A 26 -5.89 -4.37 17.50
C LEU A 26 -7.23 -4.96 17.01
N TYR A 27 -7.90 -4.28 16.07
CA TYR A 27 -9.08 -4.80 15.40
C TYR A 27 -8.71 -6.05 14.58
N PHE A 28 -7.70 -6.01 13.73
CA PHE A 28 -7.29 -7.18 12.95
C PHE A 28 -6.78 -8.34 13.82
N LEU A 29 -6.19 -8.06 14.99
CA LEU A 29 -5.82 -9.08 16.00
C LEU A 29 -7.02 -9.67 16.77
N GLY A 30 -8.24 -9.17 16.55
CA GLY A 30 -9.41 -9.64 17.26
C GLY A 30 -9.65 -9.07 18.65
N ARG A 31 -8.83 -8.12 19.07
CA ARG A 31 -8.85 -7.59 20.46
C ARG A 31 -9.90 -6.53 20.68
N ILE A 32 -10.35 -5.86 19.61
CA ILE A 32 -11.47 -4.93 19.63
C ILE A 32 -12.48 -5.23 18.52
N THR A 33 -13.70 -4.75 18.73
CA THR A 33 -14.84 -4.85 17.81
C THR A 33 -14.90 -3.67 16.85
N LEU A 34 -15.70 -3.78 15.79
CA LEU A 34 -15.94 -2.68 14.86
C LEU A 34 -16.61 -1.49 15.57
N GLN A 35 -17.51 -1.77 16.52
CA GLN A 35 -18.20 -0.73 17.29
C GLN A 35 -17.24 0.07 18.18
N GLU A 36 -16.24 -0.58 18.76
CA GLU A 36 -15.18 0.10 19.52
C GLU A 36 -14.30 0.95 18.61
N LEU A 37 -13.96 0.43 17.42
CA LEU A 37 -13.16 1.11 16.42
C LEU A 37 -13.84 2.38 15.85
N GLN A 38 -15.16 2.34 15.62
CA GLN A 38 -15.92 3.44 15.03
C GLN A 38 -15.88 4.74 15.85
N LYS A 39 -15.56 4.66 17.15
CA LYS A 39 -15.39 5.85 18.01
C LYS A 39 -14.19 6.72 17.61
N HIS A 40 -13.32 6.22 16.75
CA HIS A 40 -12.09 6.85 16.28
C HIS A 40 -12.17 7.34 14.82
N LEU A 41 -13.32 7.20 14.15
CA LEU A 41 -13.47 7.60 12.75
C LEU A 41 -13.72 9.11 12.63
N LEU A 42 -12.69 9.86 12.22
CA LEU A 42 -12.84 11.24 11.74
C LEU A 42 -13.18 11.22 10.24
N SER A 43 -14.23 11.96 9.85
CA SER A 43 -14.48 12.28 8.44
C SER A 43 -13.52 13.40 8.02
N SER A 44 -12.75 13.17 6.96
CA SER A 44 -12.05 14.25 6.28
C SER A 44 -12.64 14.40 4.89
N GLU A 45 -13.03 15.63 4.54
CA GLU A 45 -13.25 16.00 3.15
C GLU A 45 -11.89 15.96 2.46
N ARG A 46 -11.80 15.25 1.34
CA ARG A 46 -10.63 15.31 0.46
C ARG A 46 -11.05 15.99 -0.84
N SER A 47 -10.20 16.89 -1.33
CA SER A 47 -10.22 17.40 -2.70
C SER A 47 -9.20 16.64 -3.53
N TRP A 48 -9.56 16.26 -4.75
CA TRP A 48 -8.86 15.27 -5.56
C TRP A 48 -8.47 15.97 -6.85
N ASP A 49 -7.20 15.87 -7.26
CA ASP A 49 -6.76 16.44 -8.53
C ASP A 49 -7.18 15.49 -9.66
N LEU A 50 -8.11 15.93 -10.51
CA LEU A 50 -8.67 15.11 -11.57
C LEU A 50 -7.59 14.57 -12.53
N ARG A 51 -6.47 15.29 -12.72
CA ARG A 51 -5.39 14.84 -13.60
C ARG A 51 -4.66 13.64 -13.03
N ILE A 52 -4.43 13.62 -11.71
CA ILE A 52 -3.87 12.45 -11.01
C ILE A 52 -4.87 11.29 -11.04
N THR A 53 -6.15 11.58 -10.83
CA THR A 53 -7.21 10.56 -10.93
C THR A 53 -7.23 9.92 -12.33
N ASP A 54 -7.16 10.73 -13.39
CA ASP A 54 -7.16 10.24 -14.78
C ASP A 54 -5.88 9.47 -15.11
N TYR A 55 -4.73 9.91 -14.60
CA TYR A 55 -3.47 9.16 -14.70
C TYR A 55 -3.60 7.74 -14.12
N ILE A 56 -4.10 7.63 -12.89
CA ILE A 56 -4.28 6.33 -12.21
C ILE A 56 -5.29 5.48 -12.97
N LYS A 57 -6.44 6.04 -13.39
CA LYS A 57 -7.43 5.33 -14.22
C LYS A 57 -6.80 4.75 -15.48
N ASN A 58 -6.01 5.55 -16.19
CA ASN A 58 -5.33 5.11 -17.41
C ASN A 58 -4.27 4.02 -17.14
N ALA A 59 -3.63 4.02 -15.97
CA ALA A 59 -2.75 2.94 -15.55
C ALA A 59 -3.54 1.64 -15.31
N VAL A 60 -4.53 1.67 -14.43
CA VAL A 60 -5.22 0.46 -13.95
C VAL A 60 -6.13 -0.18 -14.99
N ASN A 61 -6.68 0.59 -15.93
CA ASN A 61 -7.44 0.04 -17.05
C ASN A 61 -6.60 -0.81 -18.01
N ARG A 62 -5.26 -0.72 -17.95
CA ARG A 62 -4.35 -1.58 -18.74
C ARG A 62 -4.11 -2.94 -18.09
N PHE A 63 -4.52 -3.10 -16.84
CA PHE A 63 -4.29 -4.29 -16.03
C PHE A 63 -5.43 -5.31 -16.14
N GLU A 64 -6.63 -4.85 -16.50
CA GLU A 64 -7.84 -5.67 -16.67
C GLU A 64 -7.61 -6.79 -17.69
N ASP A 65 -7.70 -8.06 -17.25
CA ASP A 65 -7.49 -9.23 -18.09
C ASP A 65 -8.43 -10.42 -17.83
N ASP A 66 -9.27 -10.38 -16.79
CA ASP A 66 -10.27 -11.40 -16.46
C ASP A 66 -11.66 -10.85 -16.09
N ASP A 67 -12.56 -10.84 -17.09
CA ASP A 67 -13.98 -10.45 -16.96
C ASP A 67 -14.78 -11.26 -15.90
N SER A 68 -14.23 -12.37 -15.36
CA SER A 68 -14.89 -13.19 -14.33
C SER A 68 -14.65 -12.68 -12.91
N LEU A 69 -13.65 -11.83 -12.70
CA LEU A 69 -13.34 -11.22 -11.42
C LEU A 69 -14.10 -9.90 -11.25
N PRO A 70 -14.37 -9.47 -10.00
CA PRO A 70 -14.83 -8.10 -9.77
C PRO A 70 -13.83 -7.10 -10.34
N VAL A 71 -14.29 -6.02 -10.96
CA VAL A 71 -13.42 -5.00 -11.61
C VAL A 71 -12.33 -4.45 -10.68
N VAL A 72 -12.61 -4.32 -9.38
CA VAL A 72 -11.65 -3.83 -8.38
C VAL A 72 -10.61 -4.89 -7.97
N VAL A 73 -10.83 -6.15 -8.29
CA VAL A 73 -9.83 -7.22 -8.16
C VAL A 73 -9.00 -7.22 -9.44
N ASP A 74 -9.64 -7.42 -10.59
CA ASP A 74 -9.02 -7.57 -11.91
C ASP A 74 -8.08 -6.39 -12.27
N GLN A 75 -8.51 -5.15 -12.01
CA GLN A 75 -7.69 -3.98 -12.33
C GLN A 75 -6.50 -3.77 -11.38
N TYR A 76 -6.35 -4.55 -10.30
CA TYR A 76 -5.36 -4.30 -9.25
C TYR A 76 -4.63 -5.57 -8.77
N ASP A 77 -4.94 -6.72 -9.34
CA ASP A 77 -4.31 -8.02 -9.08
C ASP A 77 -3.21 -8.48 -10.06
N PRO A 78 -2.63 -7.66 -10.97
CA PRO A 78 -1.45 -8.10 -11.70
C PRO A 78 -0.29 -8.51 -10.79
N GLU A 79 0.56 -9.38 -11.33
CA GLU A 79 1.91 -9.58 -10.81
C GLU A 79 2.78 -8.34 -11.06
N ILE A 80 3.69 -8.04 -10.14
CA ILE A 80 4.62 -6.92 -10.24
C ILE A 80 6.03 -7.40 -10.64
N PRO A 81 6.80 -6.60 -11.40
CA PRO A 81 6.42 -5.33 -12.02
C PRO A 81 5.42 -5.47 -13.18
N VAL A 82 4.52 -4.50 -13.31
CA VAL A 82 3.44 -4.48 -14.32
C VAL A 82 3.85 -3.89 -15.66
N ASN A 83 4.95 -3.12 -15.71
CA ASN A 83 5.39 -2.49 -16.94
C ASN A 83 6.26 -3.46 -17.76
N PRO A 84 5.77 -4.03 -18.87
CA PRO A 84 6.47 -5.09 -19.61
C PRO A 84 7.71 -4.56 -20.35
N GLN A 85 7.88 -3.24 -20.47
CA GLN A 85 9.08 -2.64 -21.05
C GLN A 85 10.24 -2.61 -20.05
N LEU A 86 9.93 -2.62 -18.75
CA LEU A 86 10.92 -2.81 -17.71
C LEU A 86 11.28 -4.29 -17.72
N GLN A 87 12.57 -4.61 -17.77
CA GLN A 87 13.06 -5.99 -17.87
C GLN A 87 13.61 -6.40 -16.51
N PRO A 88 12.76 -6.71 -15.51
CA PRO A 88 13.23 -7.17 -14.21
C PRO A 88 13.97 -8.51 -14.36
N PRO A 89 15.04 -8.73 -13.59
CA PRO A 89 15.69 -10.03 -13.54
C PRO A 89 14.72 -11.13 -13.08
N PRO A 90 14.75 -12.34 -13.65
CA PRO A 90 13.81 -13.42 -13.30
C PRO A 90 13.76 -13.76 -11.81
N GLU A 91 14.89 -13.65 -11.11
CA GLU A 91 14.95 -13.88 -9.67
C GLU A 91 14.18 -12.83 -8.85
N LEU A 92 13.98 -11.63 -9.40
CA LEU A 92 13.22 -10.57 -8.75
C LEU A 92 11.72 -10.79 -8.93
N LEU A 93 11.29 -11.30 -10.08
CA LEU A 93 9.88 -11.63 -10.36
C LEU A 93 9.32 -12.65 -9.35
N LEU A 94 10.07 -13.72 -9.08
CA LEU A 94 9.67 -14.73 -8.10
C LEU A 94 9.57 -14.15 -6.69
N LYS A 95 10.53 -13.28 -6.32
CA LYS A 95 10.58 -12.64 -5.00
C LYS A 95 9.43 -11.69 -4.74
N CYS A 96 9.01 -10.96 -5.78
CA CYS A 96 8.02 -9.90 -5.65
C CYS A 96 6.57 -10.41 -5.66
N ASN A 97 6.33 -11.64 -6.11
CA ASN A 97 5.01 -12.25 -6.20
C ASN A 97 4.94 -13.58 -5.42
N PRO A 98 5.12 -13.56 -4.08
CA PRO A 98 5.09 -14.79 -3.30
C PRO A 98 3.69 -15.41 -3.30
N ASP A 99 3.67 -16.75 -3.34
CA ASP A 99 2.45 -17.53 -3.14
C ASP A 99 1.95 -17.44 -1.70
N VAL A 100 0.64 -17.59 -1.52
CA VAL A 100 0.02 -17.67 -0.19
C VAL A 100 0.31 -19.03 0.43
N ASP A 101 0.84 -19.07 1.64
CA ASP A 101 0.85 -20.29 2.43
C ASP A 101 -0.57 -20.55 2.97
N LEU A 102 -1.28 -21.49 2.33
CA LEU A 102 -2.66 -21.87 2.68
C LEU A 102 -2.73 -22.81 3.90
N SER A 103 -1.66 -22.98 4.67
CA SER A 103 -1.67 -23.85 5.85
C SER A 103 -2.56 -23.36 7.01
N SER A 104 -3.13 -22.15 6.93
CA SER A 104 -4.04 -21.56 7.93
C SER A 104 -5.34 -20.99 7.35
N ASP A 105 -6.26 -21.87 6.92
CA ASP A 105 -7.61 -21.47 6.46
C ASP A 105 -8.37 -20.63 7.50
N SER A 106 -8.14 -20.88 8.80
CA SER A 106 -8.82 -20.16 9.88
C SER A 106 -8.42 -18.68 9.96
N ASP A 107 -7.17 -18.34 9.67
CA ASP A 107 -6.71 -16.95 9.70
C ASP A 107 -7.22 -16.18 8.47
N ILE A 108 -7.27 -16.85 7.31
CA ILE A 108 -7.84 -16.28 6.08
C ILE A 108 -9.31 -15.89 6.30
N ASP A 109 -10.14 -16.81 6.80
CA ASP A 109 -11.56 -16.54 7.05
C ASP A 109 -11.76 -15.43 8.09
N PHE A 110 -10.97 -15.45 9.16
CA PHE A 110 -11.08 -14.47 10.24
C PHE A 110 -10.75 -13.05 9.76
N LEU A 111 -9.62 -12.88 9.08
CA LEU A 111 -9.19 -11.57 8.55
C LEU A 111 -10.10 -11.10 7.41
N THR A 112 -10.51 -12.02 6.51
CA THR A 112 -11.43 -11.70 5.40
C THR A 112 -12.73 -11.11 5.93
N ASN A 113 -13.32 -11.72 6.95
CA ASN A 113 -14.53 -11.21 7.58
C ASN A 113 -14.36 -9.81 8.20
N ARG A 114 -13.16 -9.47 8.67
CA ARG A 114 -12.85 -8.16 9.26
C ARG A 114 -12.66 -7.08 8.18
N VAL A 115 -11.89 -7.38 7.13
CA VAL A 115 -11.73 -6.50 5.97
C VAL A 115 -13.09 -6.24 5.31
N PHE A 116 -13.85 -7.31 5.07
CA PHE A 116 -15.21 -7.24 4.51
C PHE A 116 -16.12 -6.29 5.28
N LYS A 117 -16.16 -6.39 6.62
CA LYS A 117 -16.99 -5.52 7.45
C LYS A 117 -16.59 -4.05 7.38
N LEU A 118 -15.30 -3.75 7.26
CA LEU A 118 -14.80 -2.38 7.14
C LEU A 118 -15.16 -1.78 5.77
N ILE A 119 -14.91 -2.52 4.68
CA ILE A 119 -15.26 -2.05 3.33
C ILE A 119 -16.77 -1.86 3.21
N LEU A 120 -17.56 -2.81 3.70
CA LEU A 120 -19.02 -2.74 3.64
C LEU A 120 -19.58 -1.57 4.45
N ASN A 121 -19.02 -1.34 5.66
CA ASN A 121 -19.37 -0.17 6.47
C ASN A 121 -19.09 1.13 5.71
N ASP A 122 -17.89 1.30 5.16
CA ASP A 122 -17.52 2.51 4.43
C ASP A 122 -18.31 2.68 3.14
N TYR A 123 -18.59 1.58 2.43
CA TYR A 123 -19.35 1.60 1.19
C TYR A 123 -20.79 2.07 1.41
N TYR A 124 -21.49 1.52 2.42
CA TYR A 124 -22.90 1.87 2.69
C TYR A 124 -23.06 3.17 3.49
N SER A 125 -22.07 3.57 4.27
CA SER A 125 -22.07 4.87 4.97
C SER A 125 -21.66 6.04 4.07
N HIS A 126 -21.39 5.81 2.78
CA HIS A 126 -20.84 6.81 1.84
C HIS A 126 -19.50 7.40 2.32
N GLY A 127 -18.69 6.57 2.98
CA GLY A 127 -17.36 6.89 3.46
C GLY A 127 -16.33 7.01 2.32
N ILE A 128 -15.06 7.17 2.69
CA ILE A 128 -13.97 7.47 1.75
C ILE A 128 -13.81 6.35 0.71
N PHE A 129 -13.93 5.07 1.09
CA PHE A 129 -13.89 3.98 0.12
C PHE A 129 -14.96 4.13 -0.96
N ARG A 130 -16.20 4.46 -0.56
CA ARG A 130 -17.31 4.67 -1.50
C ARG A 130 -17.02 5.81 -2.47
N GLN A 131 -16.51 6.94 -1.96
CA GLN A 131 -16.18 8.10 -2.77
C GLN A 131 -15.11 7.76 -3.82
N TRP A 132 -14.11 6.94 -3.45
CA TRP A 132 -13.09 6.48 -4.40
C TRP A 132 -13.69 5.58 -5.45
N PHE A 133 -14.49 4.61 -5.00
CA PHE A 133 -15.16 3.68 -5.89
C PHE A 133 -16.05 4.39 -6.91
N ASP A 134 -16.90 5.33 -6.49
CA ASP A 134 -17.77 6.08 -7.41
C ASP A 134 -16.98 6.98 -8.37
N SER A 135 -15.83 7.52 -7.94
CA SER A 135 -14.95 8.32 -8.81
C SER A 135 -14.34 7.47 -9.93
N PHE A 136 -13.95 6.24 -9.62
CA PHE A 136 -13.34 5.32 -10.59
C PHE A 136 -14.37 4.58 -11.44
N TYR A 137 -15.50 4.23 -10.85
CA TYR A 137 -16.53 3.37 -11.43
C TYR A 137 -17.94 3.99 -11.29
N PRO A 138 -18.20 5.16 -11.90
CA PRO A 138 -19.42 5.95 -11.66
C PRO A 138 -20.74 5.26 -12.06
N ASN A 139 -20.67 4.18 -12.82
CA ASN A 139 -21.82 3.41 -13.29
C ASN A 139 -21.81 1.95 -12.83
N THR A 140 -20.94 1.61 -11.88
CA THR A 140 -20.80 0.26 -11.34
C THR A 140 -21.37 0.23 -9.93
N LEU A 141 -22.06 -0.85 -9.59
CA LEU A 141 -22.47 -1.14 -8.22
C LEU A 141 -21.57 -2.25 -7.68
N LEU A 142 -20.90 -2.01 -6.56
CA LEU A 142 -20.18 -3.06 -5.84
C LEU A 142 -21.19 -3.90 -5.04
N GLU A 143 -21.37 -5.17 -5.42
CA GLU A 143 -22.23 -6.10 -4.70
C GLU A 143 -21.50 -6.72 -3.50
N GLU A 144 -22.24 -7.22 -2.51
CA GLU A 144 -21.66 -7.82 -1.31
C GLU A 144 -20.72 -9.00 -1.63
N LYS A 145 -21.05 -9.80 -2.66
CA LYS A 145 -20.19 -10.90 -3.12
C LYS A 145 -18.85 -10.40 -3.66
N ASP A 146 -18.85 -9.24 -4.32
CA ASP A 146 -17.66 -8.61 -4.91
C ASP A 146 -16.78 -8.04 -3.81
N VAL A 147 -17.39 -7.39 -2.81
CA VAL A 147 -16.69 -6.94 -1.59
C VAL A 147 -16.02 -8.11 -0.89
N LYS A 148 -16.70 -9.26 -0.81
CA LYS A 148 -16.16 -10.46 -0.17
C LYS A 148 -14.96 -11.02 -0.95
N ALA A 149 -15.09 -11.18 -2.26
CA ALA A 149 -14.00 -11.65 -3.12
C ALA A 149 -12.78 -10.72 -3.05
N TYR A 150 -13.02 -9.40 -3.11
CA TYR A 150 -11.96 -8.40 -2.95
C TYR A 150 -11.29 -8.44 -1.57
N SER A 151 -12.08 -8.62 -0.50
CA SER A 151 -11.56 -8.75 0.87
C SER A 151 -10.68 -9.98 1.02
N GLU A 152 -11.08 -11.10 0.43
CA GLU A 152 -10.31 -12.34 0.44
C GLU A 152 -8.99 -12.17 -0.31
N PHE A 153 -9.01 -11.49 -1.46
CA PHE A 153 -7.82 -11.21 -2.25
C PHE A 153 -6.81 -10.32 -1.51
N LEU A 154 -7.28 -9.25 -0.85
CA LEU A 154 -6.45 -8.39 0.00
C LEU A 154 -5.78 -9.19 1.13
N VAL A 155 -6.54 -10.04 1.82
CA VAL A 155 -6.04 -10.83 2.95
C VAL A 155 -5.03 -11.87 2.49
N LYS A 156 -5.34 -12.60 1.41
CA LYS A 156 -4.43 -13.57 0.80
C LYS A 156 -3.11 -12.91 0.41
N THR A 157 -3.16 -11.75 -0.25
CA THR A 157 -1.95 -11.04 -0.66
C THR A 157 -1.16 -10.51 0.53
N ALA A 158 -1.82 -9.97 1.56
CA ALA A 158 -1.11 -9.56 2.79
C ALA A 158 -0.45 -10.75 3.50
N LEU A 159 -1.12 -11.91 3.54
CA LEU A 159 -0.57 -13.14 4.12
C LEU A 159 0.62 -13.68 3.31
N SER A 160 0.58 -13.67 1.98
CA SER A 160 1.69 -14.18 1.18
C SER A 160 3.01 -13.45 1.47
N TYR A 161 2.98 -12.13 1.68
CA TYR A 161 4.17 -11.39 2.11
C TYR A 161 4.55 -11.68 3.56
N ALA A 162 3.57 -11.76 4.47
CA ALA A 162 3.82 -12.02 5.90
C ALA A 162 4.36 -13.44 6.17
N THR A 163 4.07 -14.42 5.30
CA THR A 163 4.56 -15.79 5.41
C THR A 163 5.68 -16.12 4.43
N SER A 164 6.07 -15.18 3.56
CA SER A 164 7.09 -15.39 2.54
C SER A 164 8.45 -15.75 3.15
N HIS A 165 9.16 -16.68 2.49
CA HIS A 165 10.56 -16.97 2.79
C HIS A 165 11.54 -16.07 2.00
N GLU A 166 11.00 -15.15 1.20
CA GLU A 166 11.81 -14.28 0.38
C GLU A 166 12.46 -13.16 1.19
N SER A 167 13.61 -12.72 0.70
CA SER A 167 14.39 -11.63 1.29
C SER A 167 15.02 -10.79 0.19
N PHE A 168 15.22 -9.52 0.49
CA PHE A 168 15.81 -8.55 -0.43
C PHE A 168 17.12 -8.05 0.13
N GLU A 169 18.20 -8.44 -0.52
CA GLU A 169 19.53 -7.93 -0.21
C GLU A 169 19.67 -6.51 -0.75
N ARG A 170 20.29 -5.66 0.04
CA ARG A 170 20.58 -4.29 -0.33
C ARG A 170 21.62 -4.26 -1.44
N PHE A 171 21.23 -3.76 -2.61
CA PHE A 171 22.07 -3.74 -3.80
C PHE A 171 23.18 -2.69 -3.74
N HIS A 172 22.94 -1.56 -3.06
CA HIS A 172 23.89 -0.45 -2.97
C HIS A 172 24.36 -0.19 -1.53
N SER A 173 25.66 0.05 -1.36
CA SER A 173 26.24 0.41 -0.06
C SER A 173 25.79 1.79 0.42
N THR A 174 25.68 1.97 1.74
CA THR A 174 25.30 3.23 2.40
C THR A 174 25.81 3.22 3.82
N SER A 175 26.08 4.42 4.36
CA SER A 175 26.43 4.62 5.77
C SER A 175 25.22 4.78 6.68
N SER A 176 24.01 4.87 6.11
CA SER A 176 22.79 5.06 6.87
C SER A 176 22.33 3.75 7.52
N SER A 177 22.18 3.76 8.83
CA SER A 177 21.57 2.66 9.60
C SER A 177 20.06 2.51 9.38
N LEU A 178 19.43 3.28 8.48
CA LEU A 178 18.04 3.03 8.10
C LEU A 178 17.90 1.87 7.11
N PHE A 179 18.94 1.58 6.33
CA PHE A 179 18.90 0.60 5.24
C PHE A 179 19.74 -0.64 5.62
N PRO A 180 19.15 -1.65 6.29
CA PRO A 180 19.84 -2.89 6.62
C PRO A 180 20.34 -3.63 5.38
N GLU A 181 21.30 -4.53 5.56
CA GLU A 181 21.85 -5.34 4.46
C GLU A 181 20.82 -6.26 3.83
N VAL A 182 19.86 -6.74 4.61
CA VAL A 182 18.78 -7.62 4.12
C VAL A 182 17.47 -7.19 4.76
N VAL A 183 16.39 -7.18 3.99
CA VAL A 183 15.01 -7.03 4.50
C VAL A 183 14.20 -8.30 4.28
N TYR A 184 13.29 -8.56 5.22
CA TYR A 184 12.44 -9.75 5.28
C TYR A 184 10.98 -9.30 5.41
N PRO A 185 10.18 -9.35 4.34
CA PRO A 185 8.76 -9.04 4.41
C PRO A 185 8.00 -9.82 5.49
N SER A 186 8.41 -11.06 5.77
CA SER A 186 7.81 -11.93 6.79
C SER A 186 8.06 -11.52 8.24
N HIS A 187 8.90 -10.52 8.51
CA HIS A 187 8.94 -9.92 9.84
C HIS A 187 7.69 -9.07 10.13
N ILE A 188 6.93 -8.70 9.10
CA ILE A 188 5.78 -7.83 9.21
C ILE A 188 4.49 -8.65 9.16
N PRO A 189 3.66 -8.63 10.22
CA PRO A 189 2.44 -9.42 10.25
C PRO A 189 1.37 -8.84 9.30
N ALA A 190 0.57 -9.72 8.70
CA ALA A 190 -0.49 -9.33 7.77
C ALA A 190 -1.49 -8.35 8.39
N GLU A 191 -1.80 -8.49 9.68
CA GLU A 191 -2.69 -7.58 10.40
C GLU A 191 -2.17 -6.14 10.42
N LEU A 192 -0.85 -5.94 10.46
CA LEU A 192 -0.25 -4.60 10.42
C LEU A 192 -0.32 -4.01 9.01
N LEU A 193 -0.06 -4.83 7.98
CA LEU A 193 -0.23 -4.41 6.58
C LEU A 193 -1.67 -3.99 6.31
N LEU A 194 -2.65 -4.78 6.75
CA LEU A 194 -4.08 -4.47 6.62
C LEU A 194 -4.48 -3.22 7.44
N ALA A 195 -3.92 -3.03 8.63
CA ALA A 195 -4.16 -1.85 9.44
C ALA A 195 -3.71 -0.56 8.74
N ILE A 196 -2.51 -0.58 8.17
CA ILE A 196 -1.96 0.55 7.40
C ILE A 196 -2.78 0.77 6.13
N ALA A 197 -3.07 -0.29 5.37
CA ALA A 197 -3.87 -0.17 4.16
C ALA A 197 -5.26 0.45 4.44
N TYR A 198 -5.94 0.03 5.51
CA TYR A 198 -7.20 0.68 5.89
C TYR A 198 -6.99 2.13 6.32
N LYS A 199 -5.98 2.42 7.15
CA LYS A 199 -5.72 3.78 7.63
C LYS A 199 -5.46 4.76 6.48
N GLU A 200 -4.66 4.36 5.52
CA GLU A 200 -4.17 5.24 4.44
C GLU A 200 -5.20 5.38 3.31
N SER A 201 -5.73 4.25 2.82
CA SER A 201 -6.56 4.20 1.61
C SER A 201 -8.01 3.75 1.83
N ARG A 202 -8.37 3.32 3.05
CA ARG A 202 -9.62 2.59 3.33
C ARG A 202 -9.78 1.36 2.42
N PHE A 203 -8.67 0.72 2.07
CA PHE A 203 -8.59 -0.39 1.12
C PHE A 203 -8.93 -0.05 -0.33
N PHE A 204 -8.82 1.19 -0.79
CA PHE A 204 -8.98 1.53 -2.20
C PHE A 204 -7.61 1.69 -2.89
N PRO A 205 -7.18 0.80 -3.80
CA PRO A 205 -5.80 0.82 -4.33
C PRO A 205 -5.52 2.01 -5.24
N GLY A 206 -6.51 2.48 -6.01
CA GLY A 206 -6.40 3.70 -6.82
C GLY A 206 -6.41 5.01 -6.02
N SER A 207 -6.39 4.95 -4.68
CA SER A 207 -6.41 6.14 -3.85
C SER A 207 -5.05 6.82 -3.82
N TYR A 208 -5.08 8.14 -3.63
CA TYR A 208 -3.86 8.93 -3.52
C TYR A 208 -4.04 10.16 -2.63
N ARG A 209 -2.92 10.81 -2.34
CA ARG A 209 -2.82 12.15 -1.74
C ARG A 209 -1.68 12.92 -2.40
N THR A 210 -1.87 14.22 -2.61
CA THR A 210 -0.86 15.10 -3.19
C THR A 210 -0.17 15.89 -2.08
N GLU A 211 1.15 16.02 -2.18
CA GLU A 211 1.95 16.96 -1.40
C GLU A 211 2.16 18.22 -2.24
N SER A 212 1.37 19.25 -1.96
CA SER A 212 1.41 20.49 -2.72
C SER A 212 2.07 21.61 -1.93
N SER A 213 3.01 22.32 -2.56
CA SER A 213 3.57 23.56 -2.02
C SER A 213 3.78 24.57 -3.14
N ASP A 214 3.61 25.86 -2.84
CA ASP A 214 3.81 26.96 -3.79
C ASP A 214 3.06 26.81 -5.13
N GLY A 215 1.87 26.22 -5.07
CA GLY A 215 1.01 26.00 -6.24
C GLY A 215 1.44 24.85 -7.15
N ARG A 216 2.41 24.02 -6.74
CA ARG A 216 2.83 22.81 -7.44
C ARG A 216 2.52 21.56 -6.63
N ILE A 217 2.30 20.44 -7.32
CA ILE A 217 2.29 19.10 -6.74
C ILE A 217 3.71 18.54 -6.84
N ASN A 218 4.42 18.40 -5.71
CA ASN A 218 5.81 17.94 -5.71
C ASN A 218 5.93 16.42 -5.48
N ALA A 219 4.94 15.82 -4.83
CA ALA A 219 4.92 14.39 -4.59
C ALA A 219 3.48 13.87 -4.53
N VAL A 220 3.32 12.58 -4.81
CA VAL A 220 2.04 11.87 -4.73
C VAL A 220 2.26 10.60 -3.93
N SER A 221 1.48 10.43 -2.86
CA SER A 221 1.39 9.15 -2.16
C SER A 221 0.25 8.34 -2.77
N MET A 222 0.51 7.13 -3.24
CA MET A 222 -0.47 6.32 -3.99
C MET A 222 -0.52 4.86 -3.52
N GLY A 223 -1.55 4.13 -3.95
CA GLY A 223 -1.73 2.72 -3.62
C GLY A 223 -2.53 2.51 -2.33
N LEU A 224 -2.60 1.26 -1.87
CA LEU A 224 -3.25 0.93 -0.60
C LEU A 224 -2.54 1.55 0.62
N THR A 225 -1.21 1.65 0.54
CA THR A 225 -0.34 2.00 1.66
C THR A 225 0.28 3.40 1.53
N HIS A 226 -0.12 4.16 0.49
CA HIS A 226 0.28 5.56 0.27
C HIS A 226 1.80 5.74 0.28
N VAL A 227 2.49 4.93 -0.52
CA VAL A 227 3.95 5.07 -0.71
C VAL A 227 4.21 6.38 -1.47
N LEU A 228 5.09 7.21 -0.92
CA LEU A 228 5.39 8.52 -1.48
C LEU A 228 6.30 8.42 -2.71
N VAL A 229 5.80 8.95 -3.82
CA VAL A 229 6.48 9.06 -5.12
C VAL A 229 6.74 10.53 -5.39
N ASP A 230 7.91 10.84 -5.92
CA ASP A 230 8.18 12.17 -6.43
C ASP A 230 7.35 12.44 -7.71
N ALA A 231 6.77 13.64 -7.82
CA ALA A 231 5.82 13.92 -8.90
C ALA A 231 6.47 13.88 -10.30
N ASP A 232 7.79 14.05 -10.40
CA ASP A 232 8.55 13.95 -11.66
C ASP A 232 8.74 12.50 -12.16
N PHE A 233 8.23 11.49 -11.41
CA PHE A 233 8.08 10.12 -11.94
C PHE A 233 6.80 9.95 -12.75
N LEU A 234 5.72 10.64 -12.41
CA LEU A 234 4.45 10.51 -13.13
C LEU A 234 4.62 11.06 -14.55
N ASP A 235 4.23 10.28 -15.57
CA ASP A 235 4.42 10.67 -16.97
C ASP A 235 3.72 11.99 -17.33
N ILE A 236 2.62 12.30 -16.65
CA ILE A 236 1.85 13.54 -16.78
C ILE A 236 2.63 14.80 -16.36
N SER A 237 3.70 14.68 -15.57
CA SER A 237 4.58 15.82 -15.22
C SER A 237 5.18 16.51 -16.45
N GLN A 238 5.42 15.75 -17.54
CA GLN A 238 5.97 16.27 -18.79
C GLN A 238 5.03 17.22 -19.54
N THR A 239 3.74 17.19 -19.20
CA THR A 239 2.69 17.98 -19.88
C THR A 239 1.94 18.92 -18.94
N ASN A 240 2.28 18.93 -17.64
CA ASN A 240 1.67 19.78 -16.63
C ASN A 240 2.75 20.49 -15.83
N ASP A 241 2.99 21.78 -16.12
CA ASP A 241 4.08 22.57 -15.52
C ASP A 241 3.96 22.76 -13.99
N ASP A 242 2.80 22.48 -13.41
CA ASP A 242 2.52 22.53 -11.97
C ASP A 242 2.60 21.15 -11.28
N ILE A 243 2.99 20.10 -12.00
CA ILE A 243 3.25 18.76 -11.46
C ILE A 243 4.75 18.47 -11.59
N GLY A 244 5.43 18.34 -10.45
CA GLY A 244 6.88 18.22 -10.38
C GLY A 244 7.60 19.57 -10.42
N ASP A 245 8.92 19.50 -10.22
CA ASP A 245 9.83 20.63 -10.32
C ASP A 245 10.94 20.43 -11.37
N GLY A 246 10.89 19.30 -12.08
CA GLY A 246 11.89 18.88 -13.06
C GLY A 246 13.06 18.10 -12.46
N ASN A 247 13.08 17.87 -11.14
CA ASN A 247 14.11 17.09 -10.45
C ASN A 247 13.47 15.94 -9.67
N ARG A 248 13.88 14.71 -9.99
CA ARG A 248 13.41 13.52 -9.27
C ARG A 248 14.06 13.42 -7.89
N ASP A 249 13.32 13.73 -6.83
CA ASP A 249 13.77 13.52 -5.46
C ASP A 249 13.71 12.04 -5.05
N LEU A 250 14.55 11.69 -4.07
CA LEU A 250 14.61 10.36 -3.47
C LEU A 250 13.55 10.20 -2.38
N ARG A 251 12.29 10.06 -2.79
CA ARG A 251 11.17 9.70 -1.91
C ARG A 251 11.16 8.20 -1.59
N THR A 252 10.21 7.76 -0.77
CA THR A 252 10.13 6.37 -0.28
C THR A 252 10.15 5.34 -1.42
N PHE A 253 9.41 5.60 -2.51
CA PHE A 253 9.45 4.77 -3.72
C PHE A 253 10.89 4.64 -4.23
N ALA A 254 11.49 5.75 -4.70
CA ALA A 254 12.82 5.76 -5.31
C ALA A 254 13.90 5.14 -4.40
N LEU A 255 13.86 5.41 -3.09
CA LEU A 255 14.80 4.85 -2.12
C LEU A 255 14.68 3.32 -2.00
N ILE A 256 13.46 2.80 -1.84
CA ILE A 256 13.24 1.34 -1.74
C ILE A 256 13.60 0.68 -3.06
N SER A 257 13.17 1.24 -4.18
CA SER A 257 13.43 0.67 -5.49
C SER A 257 14.94 0.61 -5.78
N TYR A 258 15.67 1.67 -5.45
CA TYR A 258 17.13 1.74 -5.62
C TYR A 258 17.85 0.72 -4.74
N TYR A 259 17.55 0.70 -3.43
CA TYR A 259 18.30 -0.15 -2.50
C TYR A 259 17.93 -1.62 -2.58
N TYR A 260 16.68 -1.99 -2.85
CA TYR A 260 16.20 -3.38 -2.70
C TYR A 260 15.58 -3.98 -3.96
N LEU A 261 15.13 -3.15 -4.91
CA LEU A 261 14.46 -3.63 -6.13
C LEU A 261 15.24 -3.32 -7.42
N LYS A 262 16.55 -3.03 -7.27
CA LYS A 262 17.52 -2.86 -8.35
C LYS A 262 17.22 -1.72 -9.33
N ASN A 263 16.34 -0.77 -8.97
CA ASN A 263 16.16 0.42 -9.80
C ASN A 263 17.41 1.30 -9.83
N SER A 264 17.52 2.10 -10.89
CA SER A 264 18.43 3.25 -10.86
C SER A 264 17.87 4.36 -9.96
N LEU A 265 18.76 5.19 -9.43
CA LEU A 265 18.41 6.19 -8.41
C LEU A 265 17.36 7.21 -8.89
N THR A 266 17.35 7.52 -10.19
CA THR A 266 16.51 8.55 -10.80
C THR A 266 15.73 8.03 -12.01
N GLU A 267 15.73 6.72 -12.25
CA GLU A 267 15.07 6.10 -13.40
C GLU A 267 14.38 4.79 -13.00
N GLU A 268 13.20 4.57 -13.56
CA GLU A 268 12.43 3.33 -13.43
C GLU A 268 13.03 2.29 -14.38
N THR A 269 13.93 1.43 -13.87
CA THR A 269 14.60 0.40 -14.70
C THR A 269 13.94 -0.97 -14.59
N HIS A 270 13.38 -1.30 -13.43
CA HIS A 270 12.70 -2.57 -13.16
C HIS A 270 11.32 -2.39 -12.56
N PHE A 271 11.14 -1.40 -11.69
CA PHE A 271 9.87 -1.00 -11.09
C PHE A 271 9.51 0.42 -11.49
N SER A 272 8.22 0.67 -11.65
CA SER A 272 7.62 1.98 -11.91
C SER A 272 6.65 2.37 -10.80
N ASP A 273 6.33 3.65 -10.71
CA ASP A 273 5.35 4.19 -9.78
C ASP A 273 4.00 3.47 -9.88
N VAL A 274 3.58 3.09 -11.09
CA VAL A 274 2.33 2.36 -11.32
C VAL A 274 2.29 0.98 -10.65
N ASP A 275 3.44 0.37 -10.31
CA ASP A 275 3.46 -0.87 -9.52
C ASP A 275 2.81 -0.69 -8.16
N LEU A 276 2.89 0.52 -7.58
CA LEU A 276 2.29 0.85 -6.29
C LEU A 276 0.76 0.82 -6.33
N LEU A 277 0.15 0.96 -7.51
CA LEU A 277 -1.30 0.89 -7.68
C LEU A 277 -1.81 -0.54 -7.51
N THR A 278 -0.98 -1.55 -7.79
CA THR A 278 -1.33 -2.95 -7.53
C THR A 278 -1.37 -3.25 -6.04
N ILE A 279 -2.18 -4.24 -5.65
CA ILE A 279 -2.24 -4.70 -4.26
C ILE A 279 -0.90 -5.30 -3.83
N ARG A 280 -0.25 -6.05 -4.73
CA ARG A 280 1.08 -6.65 -4.49
C ARG A 280 2.14 -5.58 -4.26
N GLY A 281 2.23 -4.57 -5.13
CA GLY A 281 3.22 -3.50 -5.01
C GLY A 281 3.02 -2.68 -3.75
N SER A 282 1.77 -2.34 -3.42
CA SER A 282 1.44 -1.66 -2.17
C SER A 282 1.93 -2.42 -0.93
N PHE A 283 1.69 -3.74 -0.85
CA PHE A 283 2.13 -4.53 0.30
C PHE A 283 3.63 -4.81 0.29
N LEU A 284 4.26 -5.04 -0.86
CA LEU A 284 5.71 -5.25 -0.96
C LEU A 284 6.48 -4.04 -0.43
N TYR A 285 6.20 -2.84 -0.95
CA TYR A 285 6.89 -1.62 -0.52
C TYR A 285 6.64 -1.31 0.95
N CYS A 286 5.40 -1.48 1.42
CA CYS A 286 5.06 -1.29 2.83
C CYS A 286 5.82 -2.28 3.73
N SER A 287 5.92 -3.55 3.33
CA SER A 287 6.62 -4.59 4.10
C SER A 287 8.12 -4.30 4.20
N ILE A 288 8.74 -3.91 3.07
CA ILE A 288 10.16 -3.51 3.06
C ILE A 288 10.38 -2.31 3.98
N PHE A 289 9.56 -1.26 3.85
CA PHE A 289 9.70 -0.04 4.65
C PHE A 289 9.56 -0.31 6.15
N LEU A 290 8.55 -1.10 6.53
CA LEU A 290 8.31 -1.44 7.93
C LEU A 290 9.41 -2.33 8.50
N ASP A 291 9.95 -3.26 7.72
CA ASP A 291 11.05 -4.12 8.17
C ASP A 291 12.34 -3.31 8.40
N MET A 292 12.63 -2.34 7.53
CA MET A 292 13.73 -1.38 7.76
C MET A 292 13.59 -0.66 9.12
N ILE A 293 12.39 -0.22 9.46
CA ILE A 293 12.09 0.42 10.75
C ILE A 293 12.21 -0.59 11.90
N TYR A 294 11.63 -1.78 11.74
CA TYR A 294 11.64 -2.85 12.74
C TYR A 294 13.06 -3.26 13.12
N GLN A 295 13.92 -3.56 12.14
CA GLN A 295 15.31 -3.92 12.37
C GLN A 295 16.08 -2.78 13.05
N ARG A 296 15.84 -1.54 12.62
CA ARG A 296 16.44 -0.35 13.25
C ARG A 296 16.05 -0.19 14.72
N LEU A 297 14.81 -0.47 15.09
CA LEU A 297 14.34 -0.36 16.47
C LEU A 297 14.92 -1.46 17.37
N ASN A 298 15.14 -2.65 16.81
CA ASN A 298 15.68 -3.83 17.50
C ASN A 298 17.21 -3.91 17.53
N GLY A 299 17.91 -3.06 16.78
CA GLY A 299 19.37 -3.06 16.72
C GLY A 299 19.94 -4.28 16.01
N CYS A 300 19.17 -4.90 15.12
CA CYS A 300 19.64 -5.95 14.22
C CYS A 300 20.41 -5.27 13.08
N PHE A 301 21.73 -5.14 13.24
CA PHE A 301 22.65 -4.64 12.22
C PHE A 301 23.94 -5.45 12.25
#